data_AF-A4YXR4-F1
#
_entry.id   AF-A4YXR4-F1
#
_cell.length_a   1.000
_cell.length_b   1.000
_cell.length_c   1.000
_cell.angle_alpha   90.00
_cell.angle_beta   90.00
_cell.angle_gamma   90.00
#
_symmetry.space_group_name_H-M   'P 1'
#
loop_
_entity.id
_entity.type
_entity.pdbx_description
1 polymer ?
#
loop_
_entity_poly.entity_id
_entity_poly.type
_entity_poly.pdbx_seq_one_letter_code
_entity_poly.pdbx_strand_id
1 'polypeptide(L)' 'MHDGYVRDTFTLPREEARAKARDYLTRYPKAGYMSAVESWRELPDGAIEFTMRRLPSAD' A
#
# COMPACT_ATOMS: atom_id res chain seq x y z
N MET A 1 20.16 -3.99 -6.86
CA MET A 1 20.16 -3.26 -5.57
C MET A 1 18.69 -3.02 -5.22
N HIS A 2 18.14 -3.69 -4.21
CA HIS A 2 16.76 -3.45 -3.80
C HIS A 2 16.74 -2.20 -2.94
N ASP A 3 15.85 -1.25 -3.25
CA ASP A 3 15.66 0.07 -2.64
C ASP A 3 15.35 0.03 -1.11
N GLY A 4 15.41 -1.14 -0.47
CA GLY A 4 15.12 -1.33 0.95
C GLY A 4 13.64 -1.38 1.31
N TYR A 5 12.73 -1.09 0.37
CA TYR A 5 11.28 -1.10 0.64
C TYR A 5 10.65 -2.49 0.56
N VAL A 6 9.80 -2.77 1.54
CA VAL A 6 8.83 -3.86 1.57
C VAL A 6 7.61 -3.46 0.74
N ARG A 7 7.16 -4.37 -0.12
CA ARG A 7 5.99 -4.19 -0.98
C ARG A 7 4.93 -5.23 -0.62
N ASP A 8 3.73 -4.77 -0.32
CA ASP A 8 2.55 -5.61 -0.10
C ASP A 8 1.51 -5.30 -1.19
N THR A 9 1.14 -6.30 -1.98
CA THR A 9 0.10 -6.17 -3.02
C THR A 9 -1.23 -6.69 -2.48
N PHE A 10 -2.29 -5.92 -2.68
CA PHE A 10 -3.66 -6.28 -2.30
C PHE A 10 -4.60 -6.10 -3.47
N THR A 11 -5.60 -6.99 -3.57
CA THR A 11 -6.65 -6.93 -4.58
C THR A 11 -8.00 -6.96 -3.88
N LEU A 12 -8.66 -5.81 -3.82
CA LEU A 12 -9.90 -5.60 -3.06
C LEU A 12 -10.85 -4.68 -3.85
N PRO A 13 -12.18 -4.75 -3.63
CA PRO A 13 -13.14 -3.78 -4.18
C PRO A 13 -12.73 -2.33 -3.92
N ARG A 14 -13.09 -1.39 -4.81
CA ARG A 14 -12.66 0.02 -4.71
C ARG A 14 -12.87 0.66 -3.34
N GLU A 15 -14.00 0.38 -2.70
CA GLU A 15 -14.30 0.92 -1.36
C GLU A 15 -13.37 0.31 -0.29
N GLU A 16 -13.18 -1.01 -0.33
CA GLU A 16 -12.31 -1.74 0.59
C GLU A 16 -10.83 -1.42 0.37
N ALA A 17 -10.39 -1.28 -0.87
CA ALA A 17 -9.01 -0.92 -1.23
C ALA A 17 -8.64 0.44 -0.63
N ARG A 18 -9.54 1.43 -0.72
CA ARG A 18 -9.34 2.74 -0.11
C ARG A 18 -9.29 2.66 1.42
N ALA A 19 -10.18 1.88 2.03
CA ALA A 19 -10.18 1.66 3.47
C ALA A 19 -8.88 0.96 3.94
N LYS A 20 -8.44 -0.07 3.22
CA LYS A 20 -7.21 -0.82 3.49
C LYS A 20 -5.96 0.04 3.34
N ALA A 21 -5.85 0.83 2.28
CA ALA A 21 -4.74 1.76 2.09
C ALA A 21 -4.69 2.80 3.22
N ARG A 22 -5.85 3.32 3.65
CA ARG A 22 -5.94 4.25 4.79
C ARG A 22 -5.48 3.57 6.09
N ASP A 23 -5.99 2.38 6.39
CA ASP A 23 -5.60 1.59 7.57
C ASP A 23 -4.10 1.32 7.57
N TYR A 24 -3.54 0.92 6.43
CA TYR A 24 -2.11 0.65 6.28
C TYR A 24 -1.26 1.90 6.57
N LEU A 25 -1.63 3.05 6.01
CA LEU A 25 -0.94 4.32 6.27
C LEU A 25 -1.11 4.81 7.71
N THR A 26 -2.21 4.43 8.37
CA THR A 26 -2.46 4.73 9.79
C THR A 26 -1.60 3.85 10.69
N ARG A 27 -1.49 2.56 10.37
CA ARG A 27 -0.68 1.59 11.11
C ARG A 27 0.82 1.77 10.89
N TYR A 28 1.22 2.16 9.69
CA TYR A 28 2.59 2.47 9.32
C TYR A 28 2.66 3.93 8.88
N PRO A 29 2.89 4.89 9.79
CA PRO A 29 2.95 6.30 9.44
C PRO A 29 4.16 6.59 8.53
N LYS A 30 3.94 7.44 7.52
CA LYS A 30 4.99 7.85 6.55
C LYS A 30 6.24 8.42 7.23
N ALA A 31 6.08 9.09 8.37
CA ALA A 31 7.19 9.70 9.11
C ALA A 31 8.25 8.69 9.57
N GLY A 32 7.85 7.48 9.95
CA GLY A 32 8.79 6.42 10.35
C GLY A 32 9.07 5.42 9.25
N TYR A 33 8.07 5.07 8.44
CA TYR A 33 8.17 3.95 7.49
C TYR A 33 8.18 4.36 6.02
N MET A 34 8.15 5.66 5.70
CA MET A 34 7.99 6.16 4.32
C MET A 34 6.92 5.41 3.51
N SER A 35 5.83 5.04 4.18
CA SER A 35 4.76 4.26 3.59
C SER A 35 4.01 5.06 2.53
N ALA A 36 3.72 4.43 1.39
CA ALA A 36 3.00 5.03 0.27
C ALA A 36 2.35 3.96 -0.60
N VAL A 37 1.35 4.35 -1.40
CA VAL A 37 0.90 3.53 -2.52
C VAL A 37 1.95 3.67 -3.63
N GLU A 38 2.58 2.57 -4.03
CA GLU A 38 3.56 2.57 -5.12
C GLU A 38 2.87 2.49 -6.49
N SER A 39 1.86 1.64 -6.61
CA SER A 39 1.07 1.49 -7.82
C SER A 39 -0.35 1.06 -7.49
N TRP A 40 -1.31 1.43 -8.33
CA TRP A 40 -2.68 0.94 -8.26
C TRP A 40 -3.28 0.85 -9.65
N ARG A 41 -4.17 -0.12 -9.85
CA ARG A 41 -4.92 -0.32 -11.09
C ARG A 41 -6.33 -0.81 -10.79
N GLU A 42 -7.27 -0.39 -11.64
CA GLU A 42 -8.65 -0.90 -11.61
C GLU A 42 -8.73 -2.19 -12.43
N LEU A 43 -9.44 -3.18 -11.90
CA LEU A 43 -9.73 -4.45 -12.53
C LEU A 43 -11.11 -4.40 -13.20
N PRO A 44 -11.35 -5.21 -14.24
CA PRO A 44 -12.61 -5.21 -14.97
C PRO A 44 -13.83 -5.57 -14.10
N ASP A 45 -13.63 -6.33 -13.02
CA ASP A 45 -14.67 -6.65 -12.02
C ASP A 45 -15.00 -5.49 -11.06
N GLY A 46 -14.38 -4.32 -11.20
CA GLY A 46 -14.56 -3.19 -10.28
C GLY A 46 -13.72 -3.26 -9.00
N ALA A 47 -12.83 -4.26 -8.91
CA ALA A 47 -11.81 -4.33 -7.88
C ALA A 47 -10.61 -3.41 -8.19
N ILE A 48 -9.83 -3.09 -7.17
CA ILE A 48 -8.59 -2.34 -7.25
C ILE A 48 -7.46 -3.24 -6.78
N GLU A 49 -6.48 -3.43 -7.64
CA GLU A 49 -5.20 -4.02 -7.29
C GLU A 49 -4.23 -2.88 -6.98
N PHE A 50 -3.68 -2.85 -5.77
CA PHE A 50 -2.72 -1.82 -5.37
C PHE A 50 -1.55 -2.42 -4.59
N THR A 51 -0.37 -1.84 -4.81
CA THR A 51 0.86 -2.17 -4.13
C THR A 51 1.18 -1.07 -3.13
N MET A 52 1.17 -1.42 -1.85
CA MET A 52 1.72 -0.58 -0.79
C MET A 52 3.23 -0.79 -0.72
N ARG A 53 3.99 0.29 -0.55
CA ARG A 53 5.39 0.24 -0.19
C ARG A 53 5.60 0.83 1.20
N ARG A 54 6.56 0.30 1.95
CA ARG A 54 7.06 0.86 3.22
C ARG A 54 8.48 0.39 3.52
N LEU A 55 9.15 1.03 4.45
CA LEU A 55 10.41 0.55 5.01
C LEU A 55 10.15 -0.63 5.96
N PRO A 56 11.08 -1.62 6.04
CA PRO A 56 10.98 -2.75 6.96
C PRO A 56 11.13 -2.32 8.42
N SER A 57 11.92 -1.27 8.66
CA SER A 57 12.18 -0.68 9.98
C SER A 57 11.90 0.82 9.92
N ALA A 58 11.43 1.37 11.04
CA ALA A 58 11.44 2.82 11.23
C ALA A 58 12.87 3.25 11.56
N ASP A 59 13.32 4.34 10.93
CA ASP A 59 14.55 5.05 11.30
C ASP A 59 14.37 5.80 12.63
#